data_AF-I0X5V1-F1
#
_entry.id   AF-I0X5V1-F1
#
_cell.length_a   1.000
_cell.length_b   1.000
_cell.length_c   1.000
_cell.angle_alpha   90.00
_cell.angle_beta   90.00
_cell.angle_gamma   90.00
#
_symmetry.space_group_name_H-M   'P 1'
#
loop_
_entity.id
_entity.type
_entity.pdbx_description
1 polymer ?
#
loop_
_entity_poly.entity_id
_entity_poly.type
_entity_poly.pdbx_seq_one_letter_code
_entity_poly.pdbx_strand_id
1 'polypeptide(L)'
;MLDLEATGTKIKTLMKQRGITPRQLQILLDFPYVQTIYNWFAAKNMPTLDNLVVLAQVLGVTMDEIVVTRMVTVEIDDSEGVEVLSA
;
A
#
# COMPACT_ATOMS: atom_id res chain seq x y z
N MET A 1 -10.95 0.78 -0.25
CA MET A 1 -10.14 1.98 0.08
C MET A 1 -8.89 1.55 0.84
N LEU A 2 -7.75 2.24 0.65
CA LEU A 2 -6.50 1.92 1.34
C LEU A 2 -6.60 2.20 2.85
N ASP A 3 -5.97 1.32 3.66
CA ASP A 3 -5.74 1.54 5.09
C ASP A 3 -4.25 1.79 5.34
N LEU A 4 -3.91 3.06 5.60
CA LEU A 4 -2.52 3.50 5.80
C LEU A 4 -1.89 2.93 7.07
N GLU A 5 -2.65 2.86 8.16
CA GLU A 5 -2.14 2.43 9.47
C GLU A 5 -1.88 0.92 9.48
N ALA A 6 -2.84 0.16 8.94
CA ALA A 6 -2.68 -1.27 8.77
C ALA A 6 -1.55 -1.60 7.78
N THR A 7 -1.43 -0.85 6.67
CA THR A 7 -0.34 -1.02 5.70
C THR A 7 1.03 -0.71 6.32
N GLY A 8 1.17 0.40 7.07
CA GLY A 8 2.41 0.74 7.77
C GLY A 8 2.84 -0.33 8.78
N THR A 9 1.89 -0.88 9.53
CA THR A 9 2.10 -1.99 10.47
C THR A 9 2.49 -3.29 9.74
N LYS A 10 1.88 -3.56 8.58
CA LYS A 10 2.18 -4.71 7.73
C LYS A 10 3.61 -4.64 7.19
N ILE A 11 4.05 -3.50 6.65
CA ILE A 11 5.43 -3.27 6.20
C ILE A 11 6.41 -3.57 7.34
N LYS A 12 6.19 -2.97 8.53
CA LYS A 12 7.06 -3.17 9.70
C LYS A 12 7.15 -4.65 10.10
N THR A 13 6.03 -5.37 10.04
CA THR A 13 5.95 -6.79 10.38
C THR A 13 6.73 -7.64 9.38
N LEU A 14 6.52 -7.43 8.08
CA LEU A 14 7.23 -8.15 7.02
C LEU A 14 8.74 -7.92 7.08
N MET A 15 9.17 -6.66 7.28
CA MET A 15 10.58 -6.34 7.47
C MET A 15 11.19 -7.09 8.65
N LYS A 16 10.49 -7.13 9.79
CA LYS A 16 10.94 -7.87 10.98
C LYS A 16 11.06 -9.37 10.70
N GLN A 17 10.09 -9.96 9.99
CA GLN A 17 10.13 -11.37 9.61
C GLN A 17 11.31 -11.71 8.68
N ARG A 18 11.72 -10.77 7.83
CA ARG A 18 12.87 -10.93 6.91
C ARG A 18 14.20 -10.47 7.51
N GLY A 19 14.22 -9.99 8.75
CA GLY A 19 15.43 -9.49 9.41
C GLY A 19 15.99 -8.20 8.79
N ILE A 20 15.16 -7.42 8.11
CA ILE A 20 15.58 -6.19 7.42
C ILE A 20 15.34 -4.98 8.34
N THR A 21 16.39 -4.20 8.56
CA THR A 21 16.32 -2.96 9.35
C THR A 21 15.86 -1.78 8.48
N PRO A 22 15.26 -0.73 9.07
CA PRO A 22 14.94 0.51 8.36
C PRO A 22 16.13 1.14 7.64
N ARG A 23 17.33 1.05 8.24
CA ARG A 23 18.56 1.57 7.63
C ARG A 23 18.94 0.79 6.37
N GLN A 24 18.86 -0.54 6.40
CA GLN A 24 19.12 -1.37 5.21
C GLN A 24 18.12 -1.07 4.10
N LEU A 25 16.83 -1.00 4.43
CA LEU A 25 15.80 -0.70 3.44
C LEU A 25 15.98 0.70 2.83
N GLN A 26 16.35 1.69 3.63
CA GLN A 26 16.67 3.04 3.13
C GLN A 26 17.83 3.02 2.13
N ILE A 27 18.88 2.23 2.38
CA ILE A 27 20.01 2.11 1.45
C ILE A 27 19.57 1.41 0.14
N LEU A 28 18.74 0.36 0.24
CA LEU A 28 18.24 -0.37 -0.94
C LEU A 28 17.33 0.49 -1.83
N LEU A 29 16.59 1.42 -1.23
CA LEU A 29 15.70 2.35 -1.93
C LEU A 29 16.37 3.67 -2.32
N ASP A 30 17.67 3.81 -2.05
CA ASP A 30 18.45 5.04 -2.29
C ASP A 30 17.81 6.32 -1.70
N PHE A 31 17.18 6.19 -0.53
CA PHE A 31 16.66 7.38 0.14
C PHE A 31 17.77 8.13 0.88
N PRO A 32 17.73 9.48 0.91
CA PRO A 32 18.68 10.27 1.67
C PRO A 32 18.50 10.11 3.18
N TYR A 33 17.30 9.78 3.65
CA TYR A 33 16.95 9.75 5.08
C TYR A 33 16.18 8.49 5.48
N VAL A 34 16.60 7.84 6.57
CA VAL A 34 15.89 6.68 7.16
C VAL A 34 14.48 7.05 7.65
N GLN A 35 14.26 8.34 7.91
CA GLN A 35 12.98 8.88 8.34
C GLN A 35 11.84 8.57 7.36
N THR A 36 12.12 8.43 6.06
CA THR A 36 11.12 8.03 5.06
C THR A 36 10.50 6.68 5.40
N ILE A 37 11.30 5.72 5.87
CA ILE A 37 10.80 4.39 6.26
C ILE A 37 9.95 4.48 7.53
N TYR A 38 10.39 5.27 8.52
CA TYR A 38 9.62 5.49 9.74
C TYR A 38 8.30 6.24 9.49
N ASN A 39 8.24 7.10 8.47
CA ASN A 39 7.00 7.78 8.08
C ASN A 39 5.96 6.79 7.56
N TRP A 40 6.37 5.72 6.86
CA TRP A 40 5.48 4.63 6.46
C TRP A 40 4.93 3.86 7.65
N PHE A 41 5.77 3.55 8.65
CA PHE A 41 5.32 2.88 9.87
C PHE A 41 4.33 3.71 10.69
N ALA A 42 4.49 5.02 10.68
CA ALA A 42 3.64 5.96 11.38
C ALA A 42 2.45 6.46 10.54
N ALA A 43 2.16 5.81 9.41
CA ALA A 43 1.05 6.16 8.50
C ALA A 43 1.04 7.62 8.02
N LYS A 44 2.20 8.30 8.02
CA LYS A 44 2.31 9.71 7.58
C LYS A 44 2.16 9.85 6.07
N ASN A 45 2.63 8.86 5.33
CA ASN A 45 2.51 8.76 3.87
C ASN A 45 2.63 7.31 3.41
N MET A 46 2.22 7.04 2.17
CA MET A 46 2.45 5.76 1.52
C MET A 46 3.85 5.70 0.88
N PRO A 47 4.45 4.50 0.78
CA PRO A 47 5.44 4.23 -0.26
C PRO A 47 4.81 4.51 -1.64
N THR A 48 5.56 5.13 -2.54
CA THR A 48 5.15 5.24 -3.95
C THR A 48 5.00 3.84 -4.58
N LEU A 49 4.37 3.78 -5.76
CA LEU A 49 4.24 2.53 -6.50
C LEU A 49 5.60 1.85 -6.73
N ASP A 50 6.61 2.61 -7.16
CA ASP A 50 7.97 2.09 -7.39
C ASP A 50 8.58 1.53 -6.09
N ASN A 51 8.38 2.23 -4.97
CA ASN A 51 8.85 1.77 -3.68
C ASN A 51 8.13 0.48 -3.22
N LEU A 52 6.84 0.32 -3.54
CA LEU A 52 6.11 -0.92 -3.28
C LEU A 52 6.65 -2.08 -4.12
N VAL A 53 7.02 -1.85 -5.38
CA VAL A 53 7.65 -2.85 -6.24
C VAL A 53 8.98 -3.31 -5.65
N VAL A 54 9.83 -2.37 -5.22
CA VAL A 54 11.12 -2.70 -4.60
C VAL A 54 10.91 -3.38 -3.24
N LEU A 55 9.98 -2.90 -2.42
CA LEU A 55 9.62 -3.54 -1.15
C LEU A 55 9.19 -4.99 -1.37
N ALA A 56 8.32 -5.25 -2.34
CA ALA A 56 7.84 -6.60 -2.69
C ALA A 56 9.02 -7.52 -3.06
N GLN A 57 9.96 -7.05 -3.88
CA GLN A 57 11.15 -7.81 -4.25
C GLN A 57 12.08 -8.08 -3.05
N VAL A 58 12.41 -7.04 -2.28
CA VAL A 58 13.29 -7.12 -1.11
C VAL A 58 12.70 -8.02 -0.02
N LEU A 59 11.39 -7.92 0.18
CA LEU A 59 10.65 -8.70 1.16
C LEU A 59 10.14 -10.02 0.59
N GLY A 60 10.47 -10.39 -0.66
CA GLY A 60 10.02 -11.63 -1.31
C GLY A 60 8.54 -11.95 -1.08
N VAL A 61 7.67 -10.97 -1.32
CA VAL A 61 6.21 -11.05 -1.25
C VAL A 61 5.62 -10.29 -2.44
N THR A 62 4.33 -10.44 -2.66
CA THR A 62 3.58 -9.63 -3.62
C THR A 62 3.24 -8.24 -3.04
N MET A 63 2.85 -7.31 -3.90
CA MET A 63 2.43 -5.98 -3.44
C MET A 63 1.11 -6.00 -2.67
N ASP A 64 0.18 -6.88 -3.03
CA ASP A 64 -1.10 -7.04 -2.32
C ASP A 64 -0.89 -7.61 -0.91
N GLU A 65 0.14 -8.42 -0.69
CA GLU A 65 0.53 -8.86 0.66
C GLU A 65 1.07 -7.71 1.54
N ILE A 66 1.53 -6.61 0.93
CA ILE A 66 1.99 -5.42 1.66
C ILE A 66 0.82 -4.48 1.95
N VAL A 67 -0.06 -4.29 0.97
CA VAL A 67 -1.11 -3.27 0.99
C VAL A 67 -2.38 -3.79 1.68
N VAL A 68 -2.83 -3.07 2.71
CA VAL A 68 -4.09 -3.39 3.39
C VAL A 68 -5.21 -2.50 2.87
N THR A 69 -6.34 -3.11 2.51
CA THR A 69 -7.54 -2.40 2.04
C THR A 69 -8.75 -2.71 2.92
N ARG A 70 -9.63 -1.73 3.07
CA ARG A 70 -10.97 -1.88 3.62
C ARG A 70 -11.99 -1.95 2.50
N MET A 71 -12.96 -2.85 2.63
CA MET A 71 -14.09 -2.92 1.72
C MET A 71 -14.89 -1.62 1.78
N VAL A 72 -15.29 -1.15 0.60
CA VAL A 72 -16.22 -0.03 0.46
C VAL A 72 -17.41 -0.58 -0.32
N THR A 73 -18.58 -0.56 0.29
CA THR A 73 -19.84 -0.79 -0.41
C THR A 73 -20.14 0.47 -1.21
N VAL A 74 -20.19 0.34 -2.53
CA VAL A 74 -20.66 1.39 -3.42
C VAL A 74 -22.06 1.00 -3.85
N GLU A 75 -23.04 1.78 -3.43
CA GLU A 75 -24.39 1.70 -4.00
C GLU A 75 -24.36 2.46 -5.32
N ILE A 76 -24.53 1.73 -6.42
CA ILE A 76 -24.67 2.34 -7.74
C ILE A 76 -26.16 2.62 -7.90
N ASP A 77 -26.52 3.90 -7.97
CA ASP A 77 -27.89 4.31 -8.31
C ASP A 77 -28.06 4.20 -9.83
N ASP A 78 -28.67 3.09 -10.27
CA ASP A 78 -28.98 2.84 -11.69
C ASP A 78 -30.23 3.65 -12.16
N SER A 79 -30.46 4.84 -11.62
CA SER A 79 -31.68 5.63 -11.90
C SER A 79 -31.76 6.25 -13.31
N GLU A 80 -30.79 5.98 -14.20
CA GLU A 80 -30.92 6.28 -15.63
C GLU A 80 -31.45 5.08 -16.43
N GLY A 81 -32.73 4.77 -16.21
CA GLY A 81 -33.51 3.90 -17.08
C GLY A 81 -34.71 4.66 -17.65
N VAL A 82 -34.59 5.18 -18.88
CA VAL A 82 -35.76 5.30 -19.76
C VAL A 82 -35.40 4.75 -21.14
N GLU A 83 -35.70 3.46 -21.34
CA GLU A 83 -35.94 2.92 -22.68
C GLU A 83 -37.13 3.65 -23.30
N VAL A 84 -36.90 4.37 -24.40
CA VAL A 84 -37.95 4.69 -25.37
C VAL A 84 -37.79 3.75 -26.55
N LEU A 85 -38.51 2.62 -26.49
CA LEU A 85 -38.83 1.85 -27.68
C LEU A 85 -39.89 2.62 -28.46
N SER A 86 -39.59 2.99 -29.71
CA SER A 86 -40.62 3.28 -30.71
C SER A 86 -40.25 2.62 -32.03
N ALA A 87 -41.17 1.77 -32.47
CA ALA A 87 -41.16 0.98 -33.70
C ALA A 87 -41.12 1.82 -34.99
#